data_AF-A0A955R9N1-F1
#
_entry.id   AF-A0A955R9N1-F1
#
_cell.length_a   1.000
_cell.length_b   1.000
_cell.length_c   1.000
_cell.angle_alpha   90.00
_cell.angle_beta   90.00
_cell.angle_gamma   90.00
#
_symmetry.space_group_name_H-M   'P 1'
#
loop_
_entity.id
_entity.type
_entity.pdbx_description
1 polymer ?
#
loop_
_entity_poly.entity_id
_entity_poly.type
_entity_poly.pdbx_seq_one_letter_code
_entity_poly.pdbx_strand_id
1 'polypeptide(L)'
;MTPSPAAVALLERFLLACRTRTVGSLVRERMVPRPGDAALAFGPEVAAAVEQAAAERFASFRPDVDLHLPKPEQTELRVWAASVDELVAGHAEFPGGYATVAPFLCPGPTWYRWRIAAPGADDGLAYDGLVALGDRFAWFPKPWRLLPTQ
;
A
#
# COMPACT_ATOMS: atom_id res chain seq x y z
N MET A 1 -3.01 12.37 -9.86
CA MET A 1 -3.03 11.34 -10.92
C MET A 1 -4.28 10.44 -10.85
N THR A 2 -4.75 9.84 -11.96
CA THR A 2 -5.85 8.84 -11.96
C THR A 2 -5.30 7.42 -11.70
N PRO A 3 -5.91 6.60 -10.82
CA PRO A 3 -5.47 5.22 -10.59
C PRO A 3 -5.54 4.33 -11.84
N SER A 4 -4.56 3.42 -11.99
CA SER A 4 -4.59 2.45 -13.09
C SER A 4 -5.71 1.42 -12.92
N PRO A 5 -6.30 0.91 -14.03
CA PRO A 5 -7.33 -0.14 -13.96
C PRO A 5 -6.85 -1.41 -13.26
N ALA A 6 -5.58 -1.78 -13.42
CA ALA A 6 -4.99 -2.95 -12.76
C ALA A 6 -4.93 -2.78 -11.23
N ALA A 7 -4.59 -1.59 -10.74
CA ALA A 7 -4.59 -1.29 -9.31
C ALA A 7 -6.00 -1.32 -8.74
N VAL A 8 -6.96 -0.69 -9.42
CA VAL A 8 -8.38 -0.71 -9.01
C VAL A 8 -8.89 -2.16 -8.94
N ALA A 9 -8.66 -2.97 -9.97
CA ALA A 9 -9.09 -4.37 -9.98
C ALA A 9 -8.44 -5.22 -8.87
N LEU A 10 -7.18 -4.97 -8.52
CA LEU A 10 -6.54 -5.64 -7.38
C LEU A 10 -7.19 -5.22 -6.04
N LEU A 11 -7.50 -3.94 -5.88
CA LEU A 11 -8.09 -3.41 -4.66
C LEU A 11 -9.59 -3.75 -4.51
N GLU A 12 -10.32 -3.92 -5.60
CA GLU A 12 -11.67 -4.50 -5.58
C GLU A 12 -11.63 -5.96 -5.10
N ARG A 13 -10.66 -6.75 -5.59
CA ARG A 13 -10.42 -8.11 -5.07
C ARG A 13 -10.02 -8.08 -3.59
N PHE A 14 -9.27 -7.08 -3.14
CA PHE A 14 -8.94 -6.90 -1.74
C PHE A 14 -10.20 -6.68 -0.89
N LEU A 15 -11.08 -5.77 -1.30
CA LEU A 15 -12.38 -5.56 -0.63
C LEU A 15 -13.21 -6.86 -0.59
N LEU A 16 -13.32 -7.57 -1.72
CA LEU A 16 -14.03 -8.84 -1.77
C LEU A 16 -13.42 -9.86 -0.79
N ALA A 17 -12.09 -10.01 -0.79
CA ALA A 17 -11.38 -10.94 0.06
C ALA A 17 -11.51 -10.61 1.56
N CYS A 18 -11.58 -9.32 1.92
CA CYS A 18 -11.92 -8.90 3.28
C CYS A 18 -13.31 -9.40 3.69
N ARG A 19 -14.31 -9.27 2.81
CA ARG A 19 -15.70 -9.69 3.07
C ARG A 19 -15.87 -11.21 3.12
N THR A 20 -15.10 -11.94 2.32
CA THR A 20 -15.14 -13.41 2.27
C THR A 20 -14.13 -14.09 3.19
N ARG A 21 -13.41 -13.32 4.03
CA ARG A 21 -12.38 -13.83 4.97
C ARG A 21 -11.26 -14.61 4.28
N THR A 22 -10.84 -14.15 3.10
CA THR A 22 -9.74 -14.73 2.30
C THR A 22 -8.62 -13.74 2.02
N VAL A 23 -8.61 -12.58 2.70
CA VAL A 23 -7.64 -11.50 2.49
C VAL A 23 -6.19 -11.96 2.72
N GLY A 24 -5.95 -12.90 3.63
CA GLY A 24 -4.64 -13.49 3.86
C GLY A 24 -4.02 -14.16 2.64
N SER A 25 -4.79 -14.97 1.91
CA SER A 25 -4.31 -15.61 0.67
C SER A 25 -4.03 -14.57 -0.41
N LEU A 26 -4.95 -13.62 -0.62
CA LEU A 26 -4.75 -12.55 -1.61
C LEU A 26 -3.49 -11.75 -1.33
N VAL A 27 -3.29 -11.30 -0.09
CA VAL A 27 -2.12 -10.51 0.30
C VAL A 27 -0.84 -11.31 0.08
N ARG A 28 -0.78 -12.57 0.55
CA ARG A 28 0.40 -13.44 0.41
C ARG A 28 0.77 -13.70 -1.05
N GLU A 29 -0.21 -13.94 -1.91
CA GLU A 29 0.04 -14.32 -3.29
C GLU A 29 0.33 -13.13 -4.21
N ARG A 30 -0.25 -11.97 -3.93
CA ARG A 30 -0.30 -10.83 -4.88
C ARG A 30 0.35 -9.55 -4.38
N MET A 31 0.53 -9.38 -3.07
CA MET A 31 0.88 -8.08 -2.49
C MET A 31 2.14 -8.12 -1.61
N VAL A 32 2.53 -9.27 -1.07
CA VAL A 32 3.78 -9.37 -0.30
C VAL A 32 4.98 -8.99 -1.19
N PRO A 33 5.83 -8.04 -0.74
CA PRO A 33 7.08 -7.73 -1.43
C PRO A 33 7.95 -8.99 -1.58
N ARG A 34 8.54 -9.17 -2.76
CA ARG A 34 9.52 -10.23 -3.06
C ARG A 34 10.94 -9.62 -3.08
N PRO A 35 11.99 -10.45 -3.00
CA PRO A 35 13.36 -9.96 -3.13
C PRO A 35 13.54 -9.10 -4.38
N GLY A 36 14.13 -7.93 -4.23
CA GLY A 36 14.34 -6.94 -5.28
C GLY A 36 13.24 -5.90 -5.46
N ASP A 37 12.02 -6.12 -4.94
CA ASP A 37 10.93 -5.14 -5.07
C ASP A 37 11.25 -3.82 -4.36
N ALA A 38 11.96 -3.89 -3.22
CA ALA A 38 12.34 -2.68 -2.49
C ALA A 38 13.30 -1.81 -3.31
N ALA A 39 14.24 -2.40 -4.06
CA ALA A 39 15.17 -1.65 -4.92
C ALA A 39 14.48 -0.96 -6.11
N LEU A 40 13.28 -1.40 -6.48
CA LEU A 40 12.47 -0.74 -7.51
C LEU A 40 11.64 0.42 -6.94
N ALA A 41 11.33 0.41 -5.65
CA ALA A 41 10.45 1.38 -4.99
C ALA A 41 11.21 2.44 -4.17
N PHE A 42 12.37 2.09 -3.64
CA PHE A 42 13.15 2.89 -2.69
C PHE A 42 14.58 3.09 -3.21
N GLY A 43 15.14 4.25 -2.87
CA GLY A 43 16.52 4.62 -3.18
C GLY A 43 17.52 3.63 -2.59
N PRO A 44 18.70 3.48 -3.23
CA PRO A 44 19.71 2.49 -2.85
C PRO A 44 20.18 2.62 -1.41
N GLU A 45 20.08 3.80 -0.81
CA GLU A 45 20.45 4.11 0.56
C GLU A 45 19.59 3.42 1.62
N VAL A 46 18.32 3.10 1.32
CA VAL A 46 17.40 2.44 2.27
C VAL A 46 16.80 1.15 1.74
N ALA A 47 16.92 0.83 0.45
CA ALA A 47 16.26 -0.31 -0.17
C ALA A 47 16.50 -1.65 0.57
N ALA A 48 17.75 -1.93 0.96
CA ALA A 48 18.10 -3.15 1.69
C ALA A 48 17.45 -3.23 3.07
N ALA A 49 17.44 -2.11 3.82
CA ALA A 49 16.83 -2.04 5.14
C ALA A 49 15.29 -2.17 5.04
N VAL A 50 14.68 -1.54 4.04
CA VAL A 50 13.24 -1.66 3.79
C VAL A 50 12.86 -3.09 3.38
N GLU A 51 13.68 -3.76 2.56
CA GLU A 51 13.44 -5.15 2.19
C GLU A 51 13.45 -6.07 3.41
N GLN A 52 14.45 -5.91 4.27
CA GLN A 52 14.54 -6.67 5.52
C GLN A 52 13.34 -6.38 6.44
N ALA A 53 13.02 -5.10 6.69
CA ALA A 53 11.91 -4.71 7.55
C ALA A 53 10.55 -5.19 7.01
N ALA A 54 10.36 -5.16 5.69
CA ALA A 54 9.18 -5.72 5.04
C ALA A 54 9.11 -7.24 5.23
N ALA A 55 10.21 -7.96 5.02
CA ALA A 55 10.27 -9.41 5.21
C ALA A 55 9.94 -9.81 6.66
N GLU A 56 10.56 -9.15 7.65
CA GLU A 56 10.29 -9.37 9.08
C GLU A 56 8.84 -9.09 9.43
N ARG A 57 8.30 -7.98 8.92
CA ARG A 57 6.88 -7.64 9.11
C ARG A 57 5.98 -8.71 8.53
N PHE A 58 6.18 -9.14 7.29
CA PHE A 58 5.33 -10.13 6.64
C PHE A 58 5.52 -11.56 7.16
N ALA A 59 6.65 -11.87 7.81
CA ALA A 59 6.85 -13.15 8.49
C ALA A 59 5.91 -13.35 9.69
N SER A 60 5.66 -12.28 10.46
CA SER A 60 4.78 -12.31 11.63
C SER A 60 3.34 -11.87 11.32
N PHE A 61 3.14 -11.05 10.29
CA PHE A 61 1.84 -10.52 9.91
C PHE A 61 0.89 -11.60 9.37
N ARG A 62 -0.28 -11.68 9.99
CA ARG A 62 -1.40 -12.56 9.64
C ARG A 62 -2.55 -11.67 9.15
N PRO A 63 -2.69 -11.41 7.84
CA PRO A 63 -3.67 -10.43 7.35
C PRO A 63 -5.11 -10.74 7.77
N ASP A 64 -5.48 -12.02 7.96
CA ASP A 64 -6.82 -12.42 8.42
C ASP A 64 -7.11 -12.05 9.89
N VAL A 65 -6.08 -11.74 10.67
CA VAL A 65 -6.15 -11.41 12.10
C VAL A 65 -5.77 -9.95 12.35
N ASP A 66 -4.67 -9.51 11.75
CA ASP A 66 -4.02 -8.24 12.07
C ASP A 66 -4.59 -7.06 11.27
N LEU A 67 -5.30 -7.32 10.18
CA LEU A 67 -6.03 -6.26 9.49
C LEU A 67 -7.35 -5.98 10.20
N HIS A 68 -7.58 -4.71 10.48
CA HIS A 68 -8.96 -4.24 10.63
C HIS A 68 -9.69 -4.57 9.33
N LEU A 69 -10.84 -5.22 9.45
CA LEU A 69 -11.70 -5.54 8.32
C LEU A 69 -12.79 -4.47 8.20
N PRO A 70 -13.25 -4.17 6.97
CA PRO A 70 -14.36 -3.26 6.78
C PRO A 70 -15.62 -3.80 7.47
N LYS A 71 -16.42 -2.90 8.03
CA LYS A 71 -17.76 -3.21 8.55
C LYS A 71 -18.70 -3.62 7.40
N PRO A 72 -19.80 -4.34 7.68
CA PRO A 72 -20.73 -4.79 6.63
C PRO A 72 -21.25 -3.66 5.71
N GLU A 73 -21.47 -2.47 6.25
CA GLU A 73 -21.93 -1.29 5.51
C GLU A 73 -20.84 -0.66 4.63
N GLN A 74 -19.56 -0.90 4.93
CA GLN A 74 -18.43 -0.33 4.20
C GLN A 74 -18.17 -1.11 2.90
N THR A 75 -18.77 -0.63 1.81
CA THR A 75 -18.84 -1.34 0.52
C THR A 75 -18.28 -0.54 -0.65
N GLU A 76 -18.03 0.76 -0.48
CA GLU A 76 -17.44 1.60 -1.53
C GLU A 76 -15.93 1.64 -1.42
N LEU A 77 -15.24 1.33 -2.52
CA LEU A 77 -13.81 1.48 -2.66
C LEU A 77 -13.49 2.84 -3.32
N ARG A 78 -12.67 3.64 -2.65
CA ARG A 78 -12.05 4.84 -3.22
C ARG A 78 -10.55 4.62 -3.30
N VAL A 79 -9.95 4.91 -4.45
CA VAL A 79 -8.53 4.71 -4.72
C VAL A 79 -7.91 6.03 -5.16
N TRP A 80 -6.76 6.35 -4.60
CA TRP A 80 -5.93 7.48 -4.99
C TRP A 80 -4.56 6.97 -5.43
N ALA A 81 -3.98 7.66 -6.40
CA ALA A 81 -2.67 7.36 -6.95
C ALA A 81 -1.81 8.62 -6.94
N ALA A 82 -0.52 8.45 -6.67
CA ALA A 82 0.46 9.53 -6.69
C ALA A 82 1.79 9.05 -7.29
N SER A 83 2.42 9.90 -8.09
CA SER A 83 3.85 9.81 -8.41
C SER A 83 4.69 10.21 -7.18
N VAL A 84 5.99 9.91 -7.21
CA VAL A 84 6.91 10.39 -6.18
C VAL A 84 6.95 11.93 -6.13
N ASP A 85 6.93 12.60 -7.27
CA ASP A 85 6.91 14.07 -7.31
C ASP A 85 5.67 14.66 -6.63
N GLU A 86 4.49 14.05 -6.86
CA GLU A 86 3.24 14.45 -6.18
C GLU A 86 3.32 14.20 -4.66
N LEU A 87 4.02 13.13 -4.23
CA LEU A 87 4.23 12.84 -2.80
C LEU A 87 5.22 13.81 -2.14
N VAL A 88 6.30 14.18 -2.84
CA VAL A 88 7.27 15.19 -2.38
C VAL A 88 6.61 16.57 -2.25
N ALA A 89 5.78 16.95 -3.22
CA ALA A 89 5.02 18.20 -3.19
C ALA A 89 3.92 18.22 -2.11
N GLY A 90 3.58 17.04 -1.56
CA GLY A 90 2.48 16.85 -0.63
C GLY A 90 1.16 16.57 -1.35
N HIS A 91 0.55 15.43 -1.02
CA HIS A 91 -0.72 15.00 -1.60
C HIS A 91 -1.79 14.94 -0.50
N ALA A 92 -2.88 15.70 -0.65
CA ALA A 92 -3.93 15.83 0.38
C ALA A 92 -4.52 14.48 0.80
N GLU A 93 -4.64 13.56 -0.16
CA GLU A 93 -5.13 12.21 0.08
C GLU A 93 -4.04 11.22 0.48
N PHE A 94 -2.82 11.61 0.83
CA PHE A 94 -1.83 10.66 1.38
C PHE A 94 -1.53 11.02 2.84
N PRO A 95 -1.29 10.02 3.72
CA PRO A 95 -0.93 10.30 5.10
C PRO A 95 0.35 11.15 5.20
N GLY A 96 0.42 12.04 6.18
CA GLY A 96 1.57 12.95 6.37
C GLY A 96 2.93 12.25 6.51
N GLY A 97 2.95 10.96 6.93
CA GLY A 97 4.19 10.17 6.96
C GLY A 97 4.85 9.99 5.58
N TYR A 98 4.12 10.20 4.48
CA TYR A 98 4.72 10.21 3.15
C TYR A 98 5.73 11.34 2.95
N ALA A 99 5.59 12.48 3.64
CA ALA A 99 6.60 13.54 3.60
C ALA A 99 7.97 13.08 4.12
N THR A 100 7.99 12.09 5.04
CA THR A 100 9.22 11.51 5.58
C THR A 100 9.84 10.48 4.65
N VAL A 101 9.04 9.70 3.92
CA VAL A 101 9.54 8.62 3.05
C VAL A 101 9.80 9.06 1.62
N ALA A 102 9.10 10.09 1.12
CA ALA A 102 9.18 10.55 -0.26
C ALA A 102 10.60 10.86 -0.75
N PRO A 103 11.51 11.48 0.05
CA PRO A 103 12.89 11.70 -0.36
C PRO A 103 13.69 10.43 -0.66
N PHE A 104 13.25 9.29 -0.14
CA PHE A 104 13.90 7.99 -0.29
C PHE A 104 13.20 7.09 -1.32
N LEU A 105 12.22 7.60 -2.08
CA LEU A 105 11.50 6.82 -3.08
C LEU A 105 12.17 6.96 -4.45
N CYS A 106 12.26 5.85 -5.18
CA CYS A 106 12.70 5.89 -6.58
C CYS A 106 11.64 6.57 -7.45
N PRO A 107 12.02 7.43 -8.41
CA PRO A 107 11.08 7.95 -9.40
C PRO A 107 10.59 6.83 -10.33
N GLY A 108 9.36 6.97 -10.85
CA GLY A 108 8.75 6.01 -11.79
C GLY A 108 7.57 5.22 -11.21
N PRO A 109 7.74 4.48 -10.10
CA PRO A 109 6.63 3.75 -9.47
C PRO A 109 5.47 4.67 -9.07
N THR A 110 4.25 4.17 -9.28
CA THR A 110 3.04 4.80 -8.78
C THR A 110 2.66 4.21 -7.44
N TRP A 111 2.41 5.09 -6.47
CA TRP A 111 1.97 4.73 -5.12
C TRP A 111 0.46 4.91 -4.99
N TYR A 112 -0.17 4.02 -4.23
CA TYR A 112 -1.61 3.99 -4.05
C TYR A 112 -2.00 4.00 -2.57
N ARG A 113 -3.06 4.74 -2.29
CA ARG A 113 -3.84 4.69 -1.05
C ARG A 113 -5.28 4.35 -1.41
N TRP A 114 -5.96 3.62 -0.55
CA TRP A 114 -7.38 3.35 -0.72
C TRP A 114 -8.15 3.47 0.59
N ARG A 115 -9.45 3.71 0.45
CA ARG A 115 -10.41 3.79 1.54
C ARG A 115 -11.62 2.92 1.20
N ILE A 116 -12.12 2.22 2.21
CA ILE A 116 -13.35 1.45 2.15
C ILE A 116 -14.36 2.14 3.07
N ALA A 117 -15.43 2.67 2.50
CA ALA A 117 -16.41 3.52 3.19
C ALA A 117 -17.84 3.00 2.97
N ALA A 118 -18.77 3.46 3.81
CA ALA A 118 -20.18 3.26 3.54
C ALA A 118 -20.63 4.16 2.37
N PRO A 119 -21.67 3.79 1.62
CA PRO A 119 -22.16 4.62 0.53
C PRO A 119 -22.48 6.05 0.96
N GLY A 120 -21.91 7.02 0.26
CA GLY A 120 -22.05 8.45 0.57
C GLY A 120 -21.30 8.96 1.81
N ALA A 121 -20.56 8.11 2.53
CA ALA A 121 -19.71 8.54 3.64
C ALA A 121 -18.36 9.05 3.15
N ASP A 122 -17.80 10.06 3.83
CA ASP A 122 -16.48 10.60 3.51
C ASP A 122 -15.34 9.87 4.25
N ASP A 123 -15.66 9.30 5.40
CA ASP A 123 -14.76 8.55 6.25
C ASP A 123 -14.94 7.03 6.10
N GLY A 124 -13.95 6.29 6.58
CA GLY A 124 -13.93 4.85 6.44
C GLY A 124 -12.57 4.26 6.78
N LEU A 125 -12.42 2.98 6.49
CA LEU A 125 -11.21 2.24 6.75
C LEU A 125 -10.19 2.50 5.64
N ALA A 126 -9.03 3.07 5.98
CA ALA A 126 -8.01 3.45 5.01
C ALA A 126 -6.75 2.61 5.13
N TYR A 127 -6.13 2.35 3.98
CA TYR A 127 -4.85 1.68 3.84
C TYR A 127 -4.01 2.42 2.79
N ASP A 128 -2.70 2.22 2.85
CA ASP A 128 -1.73 2.90 1.99
C ASP A 128 -0.53 1.98 1.69
N GLY A 129 0.36 2.43 0.81
CA GLY A 129 1.64 1.79 0.57
C GLY A 129 1.64 0.72 -0.51
N LEU A 130 0.56 0.56 -1.28
CA LEU A 130 0.59 -0.30 -2.46
C LEU A 130 1.37 0.43 -3.56
N VAL A 131 2.32 -0.24 -4.21
CA VAL A 131 3.16 0.34 -5.27
C VAL A 131 3.12 -0.54 -6.51
N ALA A 132 3.02 0.08 -7.69
CA ALA A 132 3.14 -0.59 -8.99
C ALA A 132 4.61 -0.65 -9.42
N LEU A 133 5.13 -1.87 -9.64
CA LEU A 133 6.52 -2.18 -9.99
C LEU A 133 6.54 -2.91 -11.33
N GLY A 134 6.27 -2.19 -12.42
CA GLY A 134 6.16 -2.78 -13.76
C GLY A 134 4.90 -3.64 -13.91
N ASP A 135 5.07 -4.95 -14.02
CA ASP A 135 3.98 -5.91 -14.26
C ASP A 135 3.30 -6.42 -12.98
N ARG A 136 3.76 -5.96 -11.81
CA ARG A 136 3.29 -6.44 -10.51
C ARG A 136 3.10 -5.34 -9.49
N PHE A 137 2.50 -5.73 -8.36
CA PHE A 137 2.33 -4.87 -7.20
C PHE A 137 3.11 -5.43 -6.01
N ALA A 138 3.51 -4.52 -5.12
CA ALA A 138 4.06 -4.82 -3.80
C ALA A 138 3.42 -3.88 -2.78
N TRP A 139 3.21 -4.36 -1.55
CA TRP A 139 2.57 -3.60 -0.50
C TRP A 139 3.54 -3.33 0.65
N PHE A 140 3.87 -2.06 0.83
CA PHE A 140 4.69 -1.53 1.91
C PHE A 140 3.81 -0.68 2.84
N PRO A 141 2.97 -1.28 3.71
CA PRO A 141 1.99 -0.55 4.50
C PRO A 141 2.64 0.45 5.45
N LYS A 142 2.27 1.74 5.33
CA LYS A 142 2.92 2.84 6.05
C LYS A 142 4.42 2.83 5.81
N PRO A 143 4.89 3.07 4.57
CA PRO A 143 6.28 2.78 4.18
C PRO A 143 7.32 3.57 5.00
N TRP A 144 6.95 4.72 5.56
CA TRP A 144 7.78 5.49 6.49
C TRP A 144 8.14 4.74 7.79
N ARG A 145 7.41 3.67 8.14
CA ARG A 145 7.72 2.80 9.30
C ARG A 145 8.74 1.71 8.98
N LEU A 146 9.13 1.57 7.72
CA LEU A 146 10.12 0.59 7.27
C LEU A 146 11.51 1.22 7.09
N LEU A 147 11.60 2.55 7.18
CA LEU A 147 12.88 3.23 7.18
C LEU A 147 13.66 2.85 8.44
N PRO A 148 14.99 2.69 8.34
CA PRO A 148 15.82 2.49 9.52
C PRO A 148 15.66 3.69 10.46
N THR A 149 15.50 3.42 11.75
CA THR A 149 15.59 4.46 12.77
C THR A 149 17.00 5.06 12.73
N GLN A 150 17.11 6.39 12.63
CA GLN A 150 18.39 7.08 12.82
C GLN A 150 18.85 6.97 14.27
#